data_AF-V5ZAL7-F1
#
_entry.id   AF-V5ZAL7-F1
#
_cell.length_a   1.000
_cell.length_b   1.000
_cell.length_c   1.000
_cell.angle_alpha   90.00
_cell.angle_beta   90.00
_cell.angle_gamma   90.00
#
_symmetry.space_group_name_H-M   'P 1'
#
loop_
_entity.id
_entity.type
_entity.pdbx_description
1 polymer ?
#
loop_
_entity_poly.entity_id
_entity_poly.type
_entity_poly.pdbx_seq_one_letter_code
_entity_poly.pdbx_strand_id
1 'polypeptide(L)'
;MKYWLSGALTLAMVSSAWAQDFRLVQSPALKLDIWIDNVKSTNAESWCARTLPLRIVANGKKDPALLDDYLPKVGNFLQKQCPALNQINWQMNDDSGKKLAAGSASKAQGWAIVTTAQEPVATPQAVAETPPAQTPAVAPTPTAEELSPAADTTPWVQFSLLDGCHFRTYWRGSSQTSALFIPAKGGVSCGSDGWLKGSGVTTQLGHGAAKNLPMTFLQGFPVAGLNDKALGNSLQIVTVNNQRMVLNDGKLANSWMVLPYASELNGWQANGMLVVQISAAEAADNGTLQKRLNEVRNQWSPLLKNSTDLTIKLVDALHPQLQDPAAGAFRTLH
;
A
#
# COMPACT_ATOMS: atom_id res chain seq x y z
N MET A 1 -4.33 56.46 -35.46
CA MET A 1 -3.65 55.15 -35.34
C MET A 1 -4.58 54.28 -34.50
N LYS A 2 -5.37 53.31 -35.01
CA LYS A 2 -4.99 51.94 -35.49
C LYS A 2 -3.88 51.38 -34.57
N TYR A 3 -4.03 50.27 -33.84
CA TYR A 3 -4.39 48.92 -34.28
C TYR A 3 -5.05 48.05 -33.19
N TRP A 4 -5.84 47.10 -33.66
CA TRP A 4 -6.43 45.93 -33.02
C TRP A 4 -5.33 44.86 -32.81
N LEU A 5 -5.34 44.11 -31.69
CA LEU A 5 -4.65 42.81 -31.60
C LEU A 5 -5.32 41.93 -30.54
N SER A 6 -6.14 41.02 -31.04
CA SER A 6 -6.61 39.81 -30.38
C SER A 6 -5.42 38.97 -29.91
N GLY A 7 -5.34 38.67 -28.61
CA GLY A 7 -4.36 37.73 -28.05
C GLY A 7 -5.09 36.48 -27.54
N ALA A 8 -5.00 35.40 -28.31
CA ALA A 8 -5.59 34.11 -28.00
C ALA A 8 -5.07 33.56 -26.66
N LEU A 9 -5.99 33.23 -25.75
CA LEU A 9 -5.71 32.51 -24.51
C LEU A 9 -5.43 31.03 -24.86
N THR A 10 -4.17 30.65 -25.00
CA THR A 10 -3.80 29.23 -25.08
C THR A 10 -3.93 28.60 -23.69
N LEU A 11 -5.02 27.86 -23.46
CA LEU A 11 -5.14 26.96 -22.32
C LEU A 11 -4.05 25.87 -22.42
N ALA A 12 -2.99 26.00 -21.62
CA ALA A 12 -2.11 24.88 -21.35
C ALA A 12 -2.80 23.96 -20.34
N MET A 13 -3.44 22.89 -20.83
CA MET A 13 -3.94 21.82 -19.98
C MET A 13 -2.74 21.09 -19.33
N VAL A 14 -2.48 21.35 -18.05
CA VAL A 14 -1.49 20.58 -17.29
C VAL A 14 -2.18 19.31 -16.81
N SER A 15 -1.86 18.19 -17.46
CA SER A 15 -2.36 16.87 -17.12
C SER A 15 -1.87 16.49 -15.72
N SER A 16 -2.79 16.36 -14.77
CA SER A 16 -2.49 15.71 -13.50
C SER A 16 -2.32 14.22 -13.77
N ALA A 17 -1.11 13.70 -13.56
CA ALA A 17 -0.84 12.26 -13.62
C ALA A 17 -1.36 11.62 -12.33
N TRP A 18 -2.66 11.30 -12.33
CA TRP A 18 -3.27 10.40 -11.34
C TRP A 18 -2.75 8.98 -11.60
N ALA A 19 -2.58 8.17 -10.55
CA ALA A 19 -2.36 6.74 -10.73
C ALA A 19 -3.62 6.16 -11.40
N GLN A 20 -3.47 5.61 -12.59
CA GLN A 20 -4.57 5.07 -13.38
C GLN A 20 -4.49 3.55 -13.38
N ASP A 21 -5.64 2.89 -13.40
CA ASP A 21 -5.70 1.48 -13.76
C ASP A 21 -5.52 1.38 -15.27
N PHE A 22 -4.39 0.83 -15.69
CA PHE A 22 -4.08 0.69 -17.10
C PHE A 22 -4.59 -0.66 -17.61
N ARG A 23 -5.61 -0.62 -18.47
CA ARG A 23 -6.07 -1.81 -19.19
C ARG A 23 -5.06 -2.20 -20.26
N LEU A 24 -4.28 -3.23 -19.95
CA LEU A 24 -3.21 -3.72 -20.81
C LEU A 24 -3.75 -4.44 -22.04
N VAL A 25 -4.68 -5.39 -21.86
CA VAL A 25 -5.27 -6.16 -22.95
C VAL A 25 -6.74 -6.42 -22.64
N GLN A 26 -7.57 -6.30 -23.67
CA GLN A 26 -8.94 -6.78 -23.67
C GLN A 26 -9.06 -7.92 -24.70
N SER A 27 -9.65 -9.04 -24.30
CA SER A 27 -10.02 -10.12 -25.20
C SER A 27 -11.54 -10.14 -25.39
N PRO A 28 -12.06 -9.64 -26.51
CA PRO A 28 -13.49 -9.72 -26.81
C PRO A 28 -14.00 -11.16 -26.92
N ALA A 29 -13.17 -12.07 -27.45
CA ALA A 29 -13.53 -13.48 -27.64
C ALA A 29 -13.65 -14.25 -26.31
N LEU A 30 -12.76 -13.97 -25.35
CA LEU A 30 -12.79 -14.62 -24.03
C LEU A 30 -13.55 -13.80 -22.97
N LYS A 31 -13.94 -12.57 -23.31
CA LYS A 31 -14.52 -11.57 -22.39
C LYS A 31 -13.64 -11.36 -21.14
N LEU A 32 -12.33 -11.22 -21.34
CA LEU A 32 -11.34 -10.99 -20.28
C LEU A 32 -10.72 -9.60 -20.44
N ASP A 33 -10.61 -8.86 -19.34
CA ASP A 33 -9.80 -7.64 -19.27
C ASP A 33 -8.61 -7.86 -18.34
N ILE A 34 -7.41 -7.48 -18.76
CA ILE A 34 -6.19 -7.52 -17.95
C ILE A 34 -5.77 -6.08 -17.63
N TRP A 35 -5.53 -5.83 -16.35
CA TRP A 35 -5.21 -4.54 -15.78
C TRP A 35 -3.87 -4.57 -15.06
N ILE A 36 -3.12 -3.47 -15.18
CA ILE A 36 -2.04 -3.12 -14.28
C ILE A 36 -2.54 -1.96 -13.44
N ASP A 37 -2.71 -2.21 -12.15
CA ASP A 37 -3.29 -1.23 -11.24
C ASP A 37 -2.22 -0.23 -10.79
N ASN A 38 -2.65 0.99 -10.47
CA ASN A 38 -1.82 2.03 -9.85
C ASN A 38 -0.57 2.44 -10.66
N VAL A 39 -0.69 2.56 -12.00
CA VAL A 39 0.44 3.01 -12.82
C VAL A 39 0.48 4.53 -12.95
N LYS A 40 1.70 5.10 -12.94
CA LYS A 40 1.91 6.55 -13.10
C LYS A 40 1.58 7.04 -14.51
N SER A 41 1.62 6.15 -15.50
CA SER A 41 1.25 6.40 -16.89
C SER A 41 0.95 5.09 -17.62
N THR A 42 0.50 5.14 -18.87
CA THR A 42 0.33 3.93 -19.70
C THR A 42 1.63 3.47 -20.37
N ASN A 43 2.71 4.25 -20.28
CA ASN A 43 4.01 3.92 -20.87
C ASN A 43 4.70 2.78 -20.12
N ALA A 44 5.40 1.91 -20.85
CA ALA A 44 6.07 0.73 -20.31
C ALA A 44 7.02 1.04 -19.15
N GLU A 45 7.77 2.13 -19.24
CA GLU A 45 8.70 2.60 -18.20
C GLU A 45 8.05 2.81 -16.83
N SER A 46 6.76 3.14 -16.81
CA SER A 46 6.04 3.47 -15.57
C SER A 46 5.52 2.27 -14.79
N TRP A 47 5.53 1.09 -15.40
CA TRP A 47 5.12 -0.18 -14.78
C TRP A 47 6.12 -1.32 -14.97
N CYS A 48 7.15 -1.13 -15.80
CA CYS A 48 8.17 -2.14 -16.07
C CYS A 48 8.99 -2.44 -14.81
N ALA A 49 8.84 -3.65 -14.30
CA ALA A 49 9.53 -4.16 -13.14
C ALA A 49 9.87 -5.65 -13.36
N ARG A 50 10.75 -6.20 -12.52
CA ARG A 50 11.09 -7.64 -12.57
C ARG A 50 9.89 -8.54 -12.28
N THR A 51 9.00 -8.07 -11.41
CA THR A 51 7.74 -8.72 -11.08
C THR A 51 6.59 -7.75 -11.31
N LEU A 52 5.56 -8.18 -12.02
CA LEU A 52 4.41 -7.35 -12.37
C LEU A 52 3.11 -7.96 -11.84
N PRO A 53 2.37 -7.27 -10.95
CA PRO A 53 1.03 -7.68 -10.57
C PRO A 53 0.03 -7.39 -11.70
N LEU A 54 -0.80 -8.38 -12.02
CA LEU A 54 -1.89 -8.28 -12.99
C LEU A 54 -3.22 -8.61 -12.33
N ARG A 55 -4.23 -7.79 -12.61
CA ARG A 55 -5.62 -8.09 -12.29
C ARG A 55 -6.36 -8.48 -13.55
N ILE A 56 -6.99 -9.64 -13.54
CA ILE A 56 -7.75 -10.19 -14.66
C ILE A 56 -9.22 -10.16 -14.27
N VAL A 57 -10.07 -9.56 -15.09
CA VAL A 57 -11.51 -9.46 -14.85
C VAL A 57 -12.25 -10.29 -15.88
N ALA A 58 -13.03 -11.25 -15.39
CA ALA A 58 -13.82 -12.17 -16.18
C ALA A 58 -15.25 -11.65 -16.33
N ASN A 59 -15.52 -11.06 -17.50
CA ASN A 59 -16.85 -10.56 -17.90
C ASN A 59 -17.68 -11.65 -18.63
N GLY A 60 -17.16 -12.87 -18.73
CA GLY A 60 -17.79 -13.99 -19.42
C GLY A 60 -17.70 -15.28 -18.61
N LYS A 61 -17.05 -16.30 -19.17
CA LYS A 61 -16.84 -17.57 -18.47
C LYS A 61 -15.89 -17.35 -17.28
N LYS A 62 -16.34 -17.72 -16.09
CA LYS A 62 -15.61 -17.58 -14.80
C LYS A 62 -14.68 -18.78 -14.55
N ASP A 63 -14.00 -19.24 -15.59
CA ASP A 63 -13.16 -20.44 -15.57
C ASP A 63 -11.67 -20.04 -15.68
N PRO A 64 -10.87 -20.24 -14.62
CA PRO A 64 -9.43 -19.97 -14.63
C PRO A 64 -8.63 -20.77 -15.66
N ALA A 65 -9.13 -21.93 -16.12
CA ALA A 65 -8.45 -22.74 -17.13
C ALA A 65 -8.32 -22.00 -18.48
N LEU A 66 -9.15 -20.98 -18.74
CA LEU A 66 -9.03 -20.13 -19.92
C LEU A 66 -7.72 -19.34 -19.96
N LEU A 67 -7.06 -19.18 -18.82
CA LEU A 67 -5.80 -18.47 -18.73
C LEU A 67 -4.63 -19.30 -19.28
N ASP A 68 -4.72 -20.64 -19.28
CA ASP A 68 -3.60 -21.53 -19.62
C ASP A 68 -3.03 -21.25 -21.03
N ASP A 69 -3.92 -20.97 -21.98
CA ASP A 69 -3.55 -20.62 -23.36
C ASP A 69 -3.40 -19.10 -23.61
N TYR A 70 -3.83 -18.28 -22.64
CA TYR A 70 -3.95 -16.84 -22.80
C TYR A 70 -2.82 -16.06 -22.11
N LEU A 71 -2.48 -16.40 -20.87
CA LEU A 71 -1.39 -15.76 -20.13
C LEU A 71 -0.02 -15.94 -20.79
N PRO A 72 0.33 -17.06 -21.45
CA PRO A 72 1.58 -17.15 -22.17
C PRO A 72 1.73 -16.12 -23.30
N LYS A 73 0.62 -15.81 -24.00
CA LYS A 73 0.61 -14.78 -25.07
C LYS A 73 0.79 -13.38 -24.48
N VAL A 74 0.12 -13.12 -23.35
CA VAL A 74 0.21 -11.86 -22.61
C VAL A 74 1.61 -11.65 -22.03
N GLY A 75 2.21 -12.69 -21.44
CA GLY A 75 3.57 -12.66 -20.90
C GLY A 75 4.61 -12.38 -21.99
N ASN A 76 4.49 -13.03 -23.16
CA ASN A 76 5.35 -12.74 -24.31
C ASN A 76 5.18 -11.31 -24.85
N PHE A 77 3.96 -10.78 -24.86
CA PHE A 77 3.70 -9.38 -25.24
C PHE A 77 4.35 -8.41 -24.23
N LEU A 78 4.14 -8.64 -22.94
CA LEU A 78 4.70 -7.83 -21.86
C LEU A 78 6.23 -7.83 -21.86
N GLN A 79 6.86 -8.99 -22.09
CA GLN A 79 8.31 -9.11 -22.14
C GLN A 79 8.93 -8.26 -23.27
N LYS A 80 8.23 -8.09 -24.40
CA LYS A 80 8.69 -7.21 -25.50
C LYS A 80 8.69 -5.73 -25.10
N GLN A 81 7.75 -5.34 -24.23
CA GLN A 81 7.61 -3.97 -23.75
C GLN A 81 8.47 -3.70 -22.50
N CYS A 82 8.72 -4.73 -21.69
CA CYS A 82 9.53 -4.69 -20.48
C CYS A 82 10.54 -5.83 -20.46
N PRO A 83 11.76 -5.65 -21.00
CA PRO A 83 12.78 -6.70 -21.06
C PRO A 83 13.24 -7.20 -19.69
N ALA A 84 13.07 -6.37 -18.64
CA ALA A 84 13.41 -6.70 -17.26
C ALA A 84 12.39 -7.63 -16.58
N LEU A 85 11.21 -7.84 -17.18
CA LEU A 85 10.14 -8.64 -16.61
C LEU A 85 10.51 -10.13 -16.61
N ASN A 86 10.45 -10.74 -15.43
CA ASN A 86 10.76 -12.15 -15.22
C ASN A 86 9.58 -12.93 -14.62
N GLN A 87 8.66 -12.24 -13.92
CA GLN A 87 7.53 -12.87 -13.25
C GLN A 87 6.28 -12.00 -13.31
N ILE A 88 5.14 -12.65 -13.46
CA ILE A 88 3.81 -12.07 -13.39
C ILE A 88 3.12 -12.72 -12.19
N ASN A 89 2.56 -11.90 -11.31
CA ASN A 89 1.64 -12.36 -10.27
C ASN A 89 0.25 -11.97 -10.72
N TRP A 90 -0.64 -12.92 -10.93
CA TRP A 90 -1.96 -12.64 -11.48
C TRP A 90 -3.06 -13.01 -10.49
N GLN A 91 -4.14 -12.23 -10.51
CA GLN A 91 -5.38 -12.53 -9.81
C GLN A 91 -6.54 -12.39 -10.78
N MET A 92 -7.37 -13.41 -10.88
CA MET A 92 -8.60 -13.40 -11.65
C MET A 92 -9.79 -13.13 -10.74
N ASN A 93 -10.59 -12.14 -11.08
CA ASN A 93 -11.84 -11.76 -10.43
C ASN A 93 -12.97 -11.87 -11.46
N ASP A 94 -14.21 -12.01 -11.00
CA ASP A 94 -15.37 -11.77 -11.85
C ASP A 94 -15.71 -10.29 -11.97
N ASP A 95 -16.73 -10.00 -12.78
CA ASP A 95 -17.30 -8.67 -13.01
C ASP A 95 -17.81 -7.97 -11.74
N SER A 96 -18.13 -8.72 -10.69
CA SER A 96 -18.50 -8.19 -9.37
C SER A 96 -17.31 -7.97 -8.43
N GLY A 97 -16.09 -8.28 -8.88
CA GLY A 97 -14.86 -8.20 -8.08
C GLY A 97 -14.61 -9.42 -7.20
N LYS A 98 -15.43 -10.49 -7.29
CA LYS A 98 -15.22 -11.73 -6.54
C LYS A 98 -14.01 -12.47 -7.12
N LYS A 99 -13.04 -12.81 -6.26
CA LYS A 99 -11.87 -13.60 -6.64
C LYS A 99 -12.28 -14.99 -7.14
N LEU A 100 -11.83 -15.32 -8.36
CA LEU A 100 -12.02 -16.61 -9.02
C LEU A 100 -10.78 -17.50 -8.88
N ALA A 101 -9.59 -16.92 -9.09
CA ALA A 101 -8.30 -17.63 -8.95
C ALA A 101 -7.14 -16.63 -8.76
N ALA A 102 -5.99 -17.15 -8.37
CA ALA A 102 -4.74 -16.40 -8.41
C ALA A 102 -3.57 -17.36 -8.62
N GLY A 103 -2.46 -16.82 -9.07
CA GLY A 103 -1.25 -17.59 -9.30
C GLY A 103 -0.12 -16.73 -9.81
N SER A 104 0.88 -17.40 -10.38
CA SER A 104 2.01 -16.74 -11.02
C SER A 104 2.29 -17.34 -12.39
N ALA A 105 3.05 -16.60 -13.20
CA ALA A 105 3.60 -17.05 -14.47
C ALA A 105 4.99 -16.44 -14.63
N SER A 106 5.99 -17.24 -15.02
CA SER A 106 7.38 -16.78 -15.09
C SER A 106 7.98 -16.99 -16.47
N LYS A 107 8.93 -16.13 -16.86
CA LYS A 107 9.67 -16.25 -18.11
C LYS A 107 10.42 -17.59 -18.21
N ALA A 108 10.97 -18.06 -17.09
CA ALA A 108 11.72 -19.32 -17.02
C ALA A 108 10.85 -20.54 -17.35
N GLN A 109 9.54 -20.46 -17.12
CA GLN A 109 8.56 -21.50 -17.40
C GLN A 109 7.76 -21.19 -18.69
N GLY A 110 8.28 -20.33 -19.56
CA GLY A 110 7.58 -19.95 -20.80
C GLY A 110 6.24 -19.24 -20.55
N TRP A 111 6.10 -18.58 -19.41
CA TRP A 111 4.87 -17.93 -18.94
C TRP A 111 3.70 -18.89 -18.69
N ALA A 112 3.98 -20.18 -18.47
CA ALA A 112 2.99 -21.15 -18.03
C ALA A 112 2.40 -20.77 -16.67
N ILE A 113 1.13 -21.11 -16.47
CA ILE A 113 0.41 -20.78 -15.25
C ILE A 113 0.74 -21.75 -14.13
N VAL A 114 1.04 -21.18 -12.97
CA VAL A 114 1.07 -21.90 -11.70
C VAL A 114 -0.06 -21.35 -10.83
N THR A 115 -1.16 -22.09 -10.77
CA THR A 115 -2.31 -21.78 -9.90
C THR A 115 -2.01 -22.23 -8.48
N THR A 116 -2.24 -21.35 -7.50
CA THR A 116 -2.21 -21.76 -6.08
C THR A 116 -3.52 -22.49 -5.78
N ALA A 117 -3.58 -23.79 -6.02
CA ALA A 117 -4.70 -24.62 -5.60
C ALA A 117 -4.56 -24.97 -4.10
N GLN A 118 -5.62 -24.74 -3.31
CA GLN A 118 -5.75 -25.37 -1.99
C GLN A 118 -5.78 -26.88 -2.20
N GLU A 119 -4.78 -27.58 -1.68
CA GLU A 119 -4.74 -29.03 -1.73
C GLU A 119 -5.76 -29.61 -0.72
N PRO A 120 -6.63 -30.56 -1.13
CA PRO A 120 -7.56 -31.23 -0.24
C PRO A 120 -6.83 -32.14 0.76
N VAL A 121 -7.33 -32.16 2.01
CA VAL A 121 -7.00 -33.19 2.98
C VAL A 121 -7.52 -34.53 2.46
N ALA A 122 -6.62 -35.42 2.03
CA ALA A 122 -6.93 -36.80 1.70
C ALA A 122 -6.50 -37.72 2.86
N THR A 123 -7.49 -38.40 3.43
CA THR A 123 -7.43 -39.50 4.39
C THR A 123 -6.46 -40.61 3.94
N PRO A 124 -5.63 -41.21 4.81
CA PRO A 124 -4.76 -42.31 4.39
C PRO A 124 -5.56 -43.62 4.28
N GLN A 125 -5.72 -44.13 3.06
CA GLN A 125 -6.00 -45.55 2.79
C GLN A 125 -4.71 -46.22 2.32
N ALA A 126 -4.39 -47.34 2.96
CA ALA A 126 -3.21 -48.15 2.74
C ALA A 126 -3.25 -48.89 1.39
N VAL A 127 -2.20 -48.75 0.57
CA VAL A 127 -1.76 -49.78 -0.40
C VAL A 127 -0.24 -49.72 -0.59
N ALA A 128 0.40 -50.85 -0.28
CA ALA A 128 1.65 -51.47 -0.75
C ALA A 128 2.90 -50.65 -1.13
N GLU A 129 4.02 -51.13 -0.58
CA GLU A 129 5.41 -50.67 -0.72
C GLU A 129 5.91 -50.56 -2.18
N THR A 130 6.59 -49.44 -2.47
CA THR A 130 7.58 -49.32 -3.55
C THR A 130 8.74 -48.45 -3.01
N PRO A 131 10.03 -48.78 -3.29
CA PRO A 131 11.19 -48.13 -2.67
C PRO A 131 11.34 -46.63 -3.00
N PRO A 132 12.07 -45.84 -2.17
CA PRO A 132 11.83 -44.42 -1.98
C PRO A 132 12.30 -43.56 -3.17
N ALA A 133 11.34 -42.95 -3.86
CA ALA A 133 11.59 -41.75 -4.64
C ALA A 133 11.70 -40.57 -3.66
N GLN A 134 12.82 -39.87 -3.73
CA GLN A 134 13.14 -38.70 -2.92
C GLN A 134 12.00 -37.68 -2.98
N THR A 135 11.44 -37.35 -1.82
CA THR A 135 10.50 -36.25 -1.63
C THR A 135 11.11 -34.99 -2.22
N PRO A 136 10.47 -34.30 -3.19
CA PRO A 136 10.87 -32.96 -3.55
C PRO A 136 10.80 -32.09 -2.29
N ALA A 137 11.92 -31.54 -1.87
CA ALA A 137 11.96 -30.60 -0.76
C ALA A 137 10.97 -29.47 -1.04
N VAL A 138 9.99 -29.29 -0.15
CA VAL A 138 9.11 -28.13 -0.16
C VAL A 138 10.00 -26.90 -0.16
N ALA A 139 9.94 -26.10 -1.23
CA ALA A 139 10.70 -24.86 -1.30
C ALA A 139 10.30 -23.99 -0.10
N PRO A 140 11.26 -23.45 0.67
CA PRO A 140 10.94 -22.64 1.83
C PRO A 140 10.14 -21.41 1.38
N THR A 141 9.04 -21.13 2.08
CA THR A 141 8.33 -19.87 1.94
C THR A 141 9.30 -18.73 2.26
N PRO A 142 9.41 -17.69 1.41
CA PRO A 142 10.35 -16.61 1.63
C PRO A 142 10.04 -15.89 2.95
N THR A 143 11.09 -15.55 3.70
CA THR A 143 10.95 -14.84 4.98
C THR A 143 10.56 -13.37 4.75
N ALA A 144 10.03 -12.70 5.77
CA ALA A 144 9.67 -11.28 5.66
C ALA A 144 10.87 -10.41 5.26
N GLU A 145 12.06 -10.75 5.76
CA GLU A 145 13.34 -10.09 5.47
C GLU A 145 13.78 -10.27 4.00
N GLU A 146 13.37 -11.36 3.34
CA GLU A 146 13.61 -11.58 1.90
C GLU A 146 12.63 -10.79 1.03
N LEU A 147 11.42 -10.54 1.55
CA LEU A 147 10.35 -9.82 0.86
C LEU A 147 10.45 -8.29 0.99
N SER A 148 11.16 -7.80 2.00
CA SER A 148 11.34 -6.36 2.21
C SER A 148 12.72 -6.03 2.75
N PRO A 149 13.42 -5.04 2.16
CA PRO A 149 14.71 -4.60 2.69
C PRO A 149 14.54 -3.94 4.06
N ALA A 150 15.67 -3.73 4.74
CA ALA A 150 15.71 -2.96 5.97
C ALA A 150 15.15 -1.54 5.79
N ALA A 151 14.50 -1.04 6.83
CA ALA A 151 13.99 0.31 6.92
C ALA A 151 15.11 1.33 6.82
N ASP A 152 14.86 2.42 6.10
CA ASP A 152 15.78 3.56 6.06
C ASP A 152 15.93 4.17 7.47
N THR A 153 17.18 4.44 7.87
CA THR A 153 17.55 4.95 9.20
C THR A 153 18.06 6.39 9.16
N THR A 154 17.90 7.08 8.02
CA THR A 154 18.20 8.51 7.88
C THR A 154 17.55 9.25 9.04
N PRO A 155 18.25 10.16 9.73
CA PRO A 155 17.66 10.94 10.82
C PRO A 155 16.69 11.98 10.26
N TRP A 156 15.63 12.27 11.02
CA TRP A 156 14.77 13.43 10.75
C TRP A 156 15.46 14.74 11.13
N VAL A 157 14.91 15.84 10.62
CA VAL A 157 15.31 17.20 10.98
C VAL A 157 14.35 17.71 12.06
N GLN A 158 14.91 18.39 13.07
CA GLN A 158 14.16 19.09 14.11
C GLN A 158 14.09 20.58 13.80
N PHE A 159 12.92 21.16 14.07
CA PHE A 159 12.63 22.58 13.90
C PHE A 159 12.08 23.13 15.22
N SER A 160 12.53 24.32 15.60
CA SER A 160 12.05 25.04 16.78
C SER A 160 11.12 26.16 16.35
N LEU A 161 9.95 26.22 16.98
CA LEU A 161 8.99 27.31 16.82
C LEU A 161 9.29 28.44 17.80
N LEU A 162 8.73 29.63 17.52
CA LEU A 162 8.96 30.84 18.32
C LEU A 162 8.37 30.75 19.74
N ASP A 163 7.39 29.88 19.95
CA ASP A 163 6.77 29.61 21.24
C ASP A 163 7.56 28.58 22.08
N GLY A 164 8.68 28.09 21.55
CA GLY A 164 9.53 27.09 22.20
C GLY A 164 9.12 25.64 21.93
N CYS A 165 8.03 25.38 21.20
CA CYS A 165 7.70 24.02 20.79
C CYS A 165 8.67 23.52 19.71
N HIS A 166 8.87 22.20 19.66
CA HIS A 166 9.64 21.55 18.60
C HIS A 166 8.74 20.66 17.74
N PHE A 167 9.05 20.58 16.44
CA PHE A 167 8.50 19.55 15.57
C PHE A 167 9.63 18.90 14.77
N ARG A 168 9.38 17.70 14.26
CA ARG A 168 10.37 16.92 13.53
C ARG A 168 9.74 16.26 12.32
N THR A 169 10.47 16.27 11.23
CA THR A 169 10.07 15.60 10.00
C THR A 169 11.28 15.33 9.11
N TYR A 170 11.09 14.52 8.09
CA TYR A 170 12.06 14.41 7.01
C TYR A 170 11.91 15.61 6.09
N TRP A 171 13.05 16.20 5.73
CA TRP A 171 13.10 17.36 4.87
C TRP A 171 14.16 17.15 3.80
N ARG A 172 13.73 17.05 2.54
CA ARG A 172 14.67 17.02 1.41
C ARG A 172 14.87 18.46 0.99
N GLY A 173 16.00 19.08 1.33
CA GLY A 173 16.27 20.51 1.09
C GLY A 173 16.54 20.90 -0.37
N SER A 174 15.62 20.61 -1.27
CA SER A 174 15.70 21.00 -2.69
C SER A 174 15.00 22.34 -2.95
N SER A 175 15.30 22.99 -4.08
CA SER A 175 14.60 24.22 -4.52
C SER A 175 13.10 24.04 -4.79
N GLN A 176 12.60 22.81 -4.75
CA GLN A 176 11.17 22.47 -4.92
C GLN A 176 10.44 22.20 -3.60
N THR A 177 11.11 22.33 -2.45
CA THR A 177 10.50 21.99 -1.16
C THR A 177 9.73 23.18 -0.62
N SER A 178 8.40 23.04 -0.55
CA SER A 178 7.50 24.08 -0.01
C SER A 178 7.85 24.43 1.43
N ALA A 179 7.91 25.72 1.75
CA ALA A 179 8.07 26.18 3.12
C ALA A 179 6.85 25.78 3.97
N LEU A 180 7.07 25.37 5.22
CA LEU A 180 6.03 24.92 6.13
C LEU A 180 5.83 25.95 7.24
N PHE A 181 4.61 26.47 7.37
CA PHE A 181 4.21 27.41 8.41
C PHE A 181 3.24 26.74 9.36
N ILE A 182 3.67 26.55 10.61
CA ILE A 182 2.85 26.03 11.70
C ILE A 182 2.41 27.22 12.56
N PRO A 183 1.12 27.58 12.60
CA PRO A 183 0.66 28.70 13.39
C PRO A 183 0.77 28.40 14.88
N ALA A 184 1.29 29.35 15.66
CA ALA A 184 1.40 29.26 17.12
C ALA A 184 0.03 29.23 17.84
N LYS A 185 -1.07 29.50 17.12
CA LYS A 185 -2.44 29.48 17.63
C LYS A 185 -3.30 28.60 16.72
N GLY A 186 -4.05 27.67 17.30
CA GLY A 186 -5.01 26.85 16.54
C GLY A 186 -4.97 25.35 16.85
N GLY A 187 -5.11 24.98 18.13
CA GLY A 187 -5.34 23.58 18.54
C GLY A 187 -4.08 22.72 18.75
N VAL A 188 -2.89 23.32 18.64
CA VAL A 188 -1.60 22.69 18.95
C VAL A 188 -0.99 23.29 20.21
N SER A 189 -0.28 22.48 20.99
CA SER A 189 0.45 22.86 22.19
C SER A 189 1.75 22.07 22.32
N CYS A 190 2.69 22.53 23.14
CA CYS A 190 3.86 21.73 23.47
C CYS A 190 3.47 20.66 24.50
N GLY A 191 3.85 19.41 24.26
CA GLY A 191 3.85 18.38 25.28
C GLY A 191 4.87 18.67 26.38
N SER A 192 4.81 17.91 27.46
CA SER A 192 5.79 18.00 28.57
C SER A 192 7.22 17.67 28.13
N ASP A 193 7.37 17.00 26.99
CA ASP A 193 8.61 16.65 26.32
C ASP A 193 9.09 17.74 25.33
N GLY A 194 8.40 18.89 25.27
CA GLY A 194 8.72 19.99 24.37
C GLY A 194 8.29 19.78 22.92
N TRP A 195 7.73 18.61 22.59
CA TRP A 195 7.29 18.30 21.22
C TRP A 195 5.87 18.78 20.97
N LEU A 196 5.62 19.27 19.77
CA LEU A 196 4.31 19.75 19.37
C LEU A 196 3.30 18.58 19.35
N LYS A 197 2.14 18.80 19.96
CA LYS A 197 1.02 17.86 20.02
C LYS A 197 -0.27 18.61 19.71
N GLY A 198 -1.22 17.93 19.07
CA GLY A 198 -2.55 18.50 18.82
C GLY A 198 -2.91 18.50 17.35
N SER A 199 -4.07 19.06 17.03
CA SER A 199 -4.57 19.19 15.65
C SER A 199 -4.57 20.66 15.29
N GLY A 200 -4.10 20.99 14.09
CA GLY A 200 -4.07 22.35 13.60
C GLY A 200 -4.02 22.41 12.08
N VAL A 201 -4.03 23.64 11.55
CA VAL A 201 -3.86 23.88 10.11
C VAL A 201 -2.44 24.35 9.87
N THR A 202 -1.71 23.63 9.03
CA THR A 202 -0.37 24.01 8.57
C THR A 202 -0.47 24.62 7.18
N THR A 203 0.21 25.73 6.94
CA THR A 203 0.25 26.35 5.60
C THR A 203 1.54 25.94 4.90
N GLN A 204 1.43 25.37 3.71
CA GLN A 204 2.56 25.16 2.81
C GLN A 204 2.62 26.29 1.79
N LEU A 205 3.80 26.90 1.63
CA LEU A 205 4.06 27.90 0.60
C LEU A 205 5.09 27.33 -0.38
N GLY A 206 4.65 27.09 -1.61
CA GLY A 206 5.50 26.57 -2.67
C GLY A 206 4.93 26.92 -4.03
N HIS A 207 5.80 27.07 -5.04
CA HIS A 207 5.39 27.38 -6.42
C HIS A 207 4.47 28.61 -6.56
N GLY A 208 4.62 29.61 -5.67
CA GLY A 208 3.83 30.84 -5.68
C GLY A 208 2.42 30.74 -5.08
N ALA A 209 2.04 29.60 -4.50
CA ALA A 209 0.72 29.41 -3.89
C ALA A 209 0.82 28.91 -2.43
N ALA A 210 -0.14 29.34 -1.61
CA ALA A 210 -0.33 28.88 -0.24
C ALA A 210 -1.40 27.79 -0.19
N LYS A 211 -1.11 26.66 0.45
CA LYS A 211 -2.04 25.55 0.67
C LYS A 211 -2.19 25.28 2.16
N ASN A 212 -3.43 25.32 2.65
CA ASN A 212 -3.75 24.96 4.03
C ASN A 212 -4.00 23.45 4.16
N LEU A 213 -3.32 22.82 5.10
CA LEU A 213 -3.35 21.38 5.34
C LEU A 213 -3.71 21.12 6.80
N PRO A 214 -4.82 20.42 7.09
CA PRO A 214 -5.15 20.04 8.45
C PRO A 214 -4.26 18.86 8.86
N MET A 215 -3.43 19.08 9.88
CA MET A 215 -2.44 18.12 10.38
C MET A 215 -2.68 17.83 11.86
N THR A 216 -2.39 16.61 12.27
CA THR A 216 -2.31 16.18 13.66
C THR A 216 -0.84 15.91 13.99
N PHE A 217 -0.34 16.48 15.08
CA PHE A 217 1.03 16.30 15.52
C PHE A 217 1.09 15.25 16.63
N LEU A 218 1.84 14.18 16.37
CA LEU A 218 2.10 13.09 17.31
C LEU A 218 3.57 13.15 17.73
N GLN A 219 3.84 13.60 18.97
CA GLN A 219 5.20 13.81 19.48
C GLN A 219 6.08 14.59 18.48
N GLY A 220 5.54 15.69 17.96
CA GLY A 220 6.23 16.56 17.00
C GLY A 220 6.25 16.07 15.55
N PHE A 221 5.75 14.87 15.24
CA PHE A 221 5.64 14.41 13.85
C PHE A 221 4.31 14.84 13.22
N PRO A 222 4.32 15.52 12.05
CA PRO A 222 3.11 15.93 11.36
C PRO A 222 2.45 14.75 10.64
N VAL A 223 1.18 14.50 10.93
CA VAL A 223 0.36 13.43 10.35
C VAL A 223 -0.92 14.00 9.75
N ALA A 224 -1.15 13.76 8.46
CA ALA A 224 -2.40 14.07 7.78
C ALA A 224 -3.40 12.91 7.90
N GLY A 225 -4.69 13.22 7.76
CA GLY A 225 -5.76 12.20 7.68
C GLY A 225 -6.24 11.63 9.01
N LEU A 226 -5.61 11.98 10.14
CA LEU A 226 -6.14 11.70 11.48
C LEU A 226 -7.16 12.77 11.90
N ASN A 227 -8.12 12.37 12.73
CA ASN A 227 -9.08 13.27 13.36
C ASN A 227 -8.74 13.51 14.84
N ASP A 228 -9.49 14.39 15.51
CA ASP A 228 -9.16 14.83 16.88
C ASP A 228 -9.27 13.73 17.94
N LYS A 229 -10.00 12.64 17.68
CA LYS A 229 -10.04 11.48 18.59
C LYS A 229 -8.69 10.79 18.71
N ALA A 230 -7.86 10.87 17.66
CA ALA A 230 -6.51 10.32 17.69
C ALA A 230 -5.64 10.90 18.81
N LEU A 231 -5.89 12.16 19.21
CA LEU A 231 -5.13 12.85 20.27
C LEU A 231 -5.51 12.42 21.69
N GLY A 232 -6.77 11.99 21.87
CA GLY A 232 -7.29 11.46 23.13
C GLY A 232 -7.02 9.96 23.30
N ASN A 233 -6.64 9.27 22.23
CA ASN A 233 -6.20 7.89 22.29
C ASN A 233 -4.73 7.78 22.71
N SER A 234 -4.39 6.66 23.35
CA SER A 234 -3.03 6.31 23.74
C SER A 234 -2.22 5.78 22.55
N LEU A 235 -2.19 6.56 21.47
CA LEU A 235 -1.42 6.21 20.28
C LEU A 235 0.08 6.30 20.59
N GLN A 236 0.79 5.22 20.29
CA GLN A 236 2.23 5.10 20.47
C GLN A 236 2.90 4.87 19.12
N ILE A 237 4.00 5.59 18.87
CA ILE A 237 4.83 5.39 17.70
C ILE A 237 5.74 4.19 17.99
N VAL A 238 5.56 3.10 17.23
CA VAL A 238 6.41 1.91 17.31
C VAL A 238 7.72 2.14 16.56
N THR A 239 7.62 2.68 15.34
CA THR A 239 8.75 3.07 14.50
C THR A 239 8.34 4.21 13.58
N VAL A 240 9.30 5.02 13.15
CA VAL A 240 9.10 6.13 12.22
C VAL A 240 10.37 6.37 11.41
N ASN A 241 10.21 6.48 10.09
CA ASN A 241 11.27 6.90 9.18
C ASN A 241 10.71 7.60 7.93
N ASN A 242 11.57 7.92 6.96
CA ASN A 242 11.22 8.60 5.70
C ASN A 242 10.42 7.74 4.70
N GLN A 243 10.05 6.52 5.07
CA GLN A 243 9.22 5.62 4.28
C GLN A 243 7.83 5.47 4.90
N ARG A 244 7.76 5.35 6.24
CA ARG A 244 6.51 5.09 6.97
C ARG A 244 6.63 5.37 8.48
N MET A 245 5.48 5.52 9.12
CA MET A 245 5.29 5.50 10.57
C MET A 245 4.37 4.35 10.94
N VAL A 246 4.67 3.64 12.01
CA VAL A 246 3.83 2.56 12.55
C VAL A 246 3.30 2.99 13.90
N LEU A 247 1.97 3.00 14.03
CA LEU A 247 1.26 3.35 15.25
C LEU A 247 0.65 2.11 15.89
N ASN A 248 0.71 2.04 17.22
CA ASN A 248 -0.04 1.13 18.06
C ASN A 248 -1.05 1.93 18.89
N ASP A 249 -2.21 1.34 19.18
CA ASP A 249 -3.12 1.83 20.21
C ASP A 249 -3.01 0.93 21.44
N GLY A 250 -2.61 1.50 22.58
CA GLY A 250 -2.42 0.73 23.82
C GLY A 250 -3.66 -0.02 24.32
N LYS A 251 -4.85 0.23 23.78
CA LYS A 251 -6.10 -0.48 24.10
C LYS A 251 -6.31 -1.75 23.27
N LEU A 252 -5.63 -1.89 22.13
CA LEU A 252 -5.81 -3.02 21.21
C LEU A 252 -4.47 -3.60 20.75
N ALA A 253 -3.96 -4.56 21.52
CA ALA A 253 -2.75 -5.30 21.19
C ALA A 253 -2.85 -6.00 19.83
N ASN A 254 -1.69 -6.31 19.24
CA ASN A 254 -1.57 -7.08 17.98
C ASN A 254 -2.30 -6.44 16.79
N SER A 255 -2.40 -5.10 16.79
CA SER A 255 -2.94 -4.32 15.69
C SER A 255 -2.19 -3.00 15.56
N TRP A 256 -1.98 -2.56 14.33
CA TRP A 256 -1.21 -1.35 14.04
C TRP A 256 -1.80 -0.60 12.85
N MET A 257 -1.56 0.71 12.82
CA MET A 257 -1.80 1.54 11.64
C MET A 257 -0.47 1.90 11.01
N VAL A 258 -0.34 1.68 9.70
CA VAL A 258 0.85 2.02 8.93
C VAL A 258 0.55 3.26 8.10
N LEU A 259 1.35 4.31 8.31
CA LEU A 259 1.20 5.60 7.66
C LEU A 259 2.37 5.76 6.69
N PRO A 260 2.18 5.75 5.36
CA PRO A 260 3.25 6.09 4.43
C PRO A 260 3.74 7.53 4.64
N TYR A 261 5.02 7.75 4.41
CA TYR A 261 5.58 9.11 4.34
C TYR A 261 5.16 9.75 3.00
N ALA A 262 4.60 10.95 3.10
CA ALA A 262 4.10 11.76 1.99
C ALA A 262 5.01 12.99 1.85
N SER A 263 5.91 12.95 0.88
CA SER A 263 6.94 14.00 0.69
C SER A 263 6.34 15.38 0.39
N GLU A 264 5.22 15.41 -0.31
CA GLU A 264 4.44 16.61 -0.61
C GLU A 264 3.81 17.24 0.64
N LEU A 265 3.66 16.48 1.72
CA LEU A 265 3.17 16.96 3.01
C LEU A 265 4.32 17.29 3.98
N ASN A 266 5.56 16.89 3.64
CA ASN A 266 6.67 16.80 4.59
C ASN A 266 6.22 16.12 5.90
N GLY A 267 5.51 14.99 5.78
CA GLY A 267 4.89 14.30 6.91
C GLY A 267 4.32 12.94 6.53
N TRP A 268 3.58 12.31 7.43
CA TRP A 268 2.96 11.01 7.20
C TRP A 268 1.47 11.14 6.93
N GLN A 269 0.89 10.18 6.22
CA GLN A 269 -0.52 10.23 5.86
C GLN A 269 -1.25 8.97 6.34
N ALA A 270 -2.34 9.18 7.07
CA ALA A 270 -3.29 8.13 7.38
C ALA A 270 -4.19 7.86 6.19
N ASN A 271 -4.03 6.68 5.58
CA ASN A 271 -4.75 6.24 4.39
C ASN A 271 -5.57 4.95 4.64
N GLY A 272 -5.75 4.54 5.90
CA GLY A 272 -6.52 3.35 6.24
C GLY A 272 -5.77 2.02 6.15
N MET A 273 -4.44 2.01 6.00
CA MET A 273 -3.66 0.78 6.05
C MET A 273 -3.49 0.30 7.50
N LEU A 274 -4.06 -0.88 7.80
CA LEU A 274 -3.98 -1.55 9.09
C LEU A 274 -3.24 -2.88 8.94
N VAL A 275 -2.51 -3.26 10.00
CA VAL A 275 -1.85 -4.55 10.12
C VAL A 275 -2.41 -5.24 11.35
N VAL A 276 -2.83 -6.50 11.20
CA VAL A 276 -3.38 -7.31 12.29
C VAL A 276 -2.55 -8.57 12.41
N GLN A 277 -1.97 -8.77 13.59
CA GLN A 277 -1.30 -10.01 13.88
C GLN A 277 -2.34 -11.05 14.32
N ILE A 278 -2.41 -12.15 13.58
CA ILE A 278 -3.31 -13.29 13.78
C ILE A 278 -2.70 -14.48 13.02
N SER A 279 -2.75 -15.68 13.60
CA SER A 279 -2.20 -16.85 12.90
C SER A 279 -3.04 -17.22 11.67
N ALA A 280 -2.41 -17.85 10.67
CA ALA A 280 -3.13 -18.36 9.51
C ALA A 280 -4.26 -19.35 9.89
N ALA A 281 -4.08 -20.14 10.94
CA ALA A 281 -5.09 -21.09 11.44
C ALA A 281 -6.31 -20.37 12.05
N GLU A 282 -6.09 -19.34 12.88
CA GLU A 282 -7.18 -18.53 13.43
C GLU A 282 -7.89 -17.72 12.34
N ALA A 283 -7.15 -17.23 11.34
CA ALA A 283 -7.71 -16.50 10.21
C ALA A 283 -8.51 -17.38 9.24
N ALA A 284 -8.37 -18.71 9.30
CA ALA A 284 -9.19 -19.65 8.54
C ALA A 284 -10.58 -19.84 9.17
N ASP A 285 -10.73 -19.58 10.47
CA ASP A 285 -12.02 -19.55 11.15
C ASP A 285 -12.72 -18.20 10.89
N ASN A 286 -13.80 -18.24 10.11
CA ASN A 286 -14.54 -17.03 9.74
C ASN A 286 -15.14 -16.28 10.94
N GLY A 287 -15.57 -16.98 11.99
CA GLY A 287 -16.16 -16.36 13.18
C GLY A 287 -15.12 -15.59 13.99
N THR A 288 -13.99 -16.23 14.24
CA THR A 288 -12.81 -15.67 14.92
C THR A 288 -12.26 -14.49 14.14
N LEU A 289 -12.05 -14.64 12.83
CA LEU A 289 -11.54 -13.58 11.98
C LEU A 289 -12.50 -12.38 11.96
N GLN A 290 -13.81 -12.59 11.75
CA GLN A 290 -14.77 -11.48 11.72
C GLN A 290 -14.83 -10.73 13.04
N LYS A 291 -14.83 -11.44 14.18
CA LYS A 291 -14.77 -10.82 15.50
C LYS A 291 -13.52 -9.93 15.63
N ARG A 292 -12.35 -10.48 15.28
CA ARG A 292 -11.08 -9.76 15.35
C ARG A 292 -11.07 -8.51 14.45
N LEU A 293 -11.57 -8.63 13.23
CA LEU A 293 -11.64 -7.50 12.29
C LEU A 293 -12.62 -6.42 12.79
N ASN A 294 -13.73 -6.80 13.42
CA ASN A 294 -14.68 -5.83 13.98
C ASN A 294 -14.08 -5.07 15.16
N GLU A 295 -13.33 -5.74 16.05
CA GLU A 295 -12.59 -5.07 17.13
C GLU A 295 -11.58 -4.05 16.57
N VAL A 296 -10.82 -4.46 15.55
CA VAL A 296 -9.84 -3.61 14.86
C VAL A 296 -10.51 -2.40 14.20
N ARG A 297 -11.58 -2.61 13.42
CA ARG A 297 -12.32 -1.51 12.79
C ARG A 297 -12.91 -0.56 13.81
N ASN A 298 -13.51 -1.09 14.88
CA ASN A 298 -14.09 -0.27 15.94
C ASN A 298 -13.05 0.60 16.66
N GLN A 299 -11.82 0.10 16.81
CA GLN A 299 -10.74 0.87 17.42
C GLN A 299 -10.14 1.92 16.47
N TRP A 300 -9.84 1.55 15.23
CA TRP A 300 -9.03 2.37 14.33
C TRP A 300 -9.85 3.29 13.42
N SER A 301 -11.02 2.86 12.92
CA SER A 301 -11.86 3.69 12.04
C SER A 301 -12.21 5.04 12.64
N PRO A 302 -12.56 5.16 13.93
CA PRO A 302 -12.91 6.44 14.53
C PRO A 302 -11.74 7.42 14.64
N LEU A 303 -10.51 7.03 14.34
CA LEU A 303 -9.32 7.89 14.38
C LEU A 303 -9.00 8.51 13.02
N LEU A 304 -9.59 7.97 11.94
CA LEU A 304 -9.38 8.43 10.58
C LEU A 304 -10.41 9.50 10.20
N LYS A 305 -10.00 10.45 9.37
CA LYS A 305 -10.92 11.39 8.72
C LYS A 305 -11.74 10.72 7.62
N ASN A 306 -11.14 9.78 6.90
CA ASN A 306 -11.83 8.92 5.96
C ASN A 306 -11.56 7.45 6.35
N SER A 307 -12.63 6.74 6.72
CA SER A 307 -12.56 5.33 7.13
C SER A 307 -13.25 4.39 6.15
N THR A 308 -13.65 4.85 4.95
CA THR A 308 -14.38 4.00 3.98
C THR A 308 -13.47 3.00 3.29
N ASP A 309 -12.16 3.29 3.20
CA ASP A 309 -11.22 2.53 2.38
C ASP A 309 -10.13 1.89 3.26
N LEU A 310 -10.54 1.05 4.22
CA LEU A 310 -9.58 0.34 5.07
C LEU A 310 -8.93 -0.80 4.29
N THR A 311 -7.60 -0.87 4.32
CA THR A 311 -6.87 -2.04 3.84
C THR A 311 -6.23 -2.75 5.01
N ILE A 312 -6.61 -3.99 5.27
CA ILE A 312 -6.16 -4.76 6.43
C ILE A 312 -5.25 -5.90 5.95
N LYS A 313 -3.98 -5.86 6.34
CA LYS A 313 -3.02 -6.96 6.14
C LYS A 313 -2.99 -7.88 7.37
N LEU A 314 -3.15 -9.18 7.17
CA LEU A 314 -3.01 -10.19 8.22
C LEU A 314 -1.59 -10.77 8.17
N VAL A 315 -0.90 -10.77 9.30
CA VAL A 315 0.49 -11.22 9.45
C VAL A 315 0.62 -12.17 10.63
N ASP A 316 1.57 -13.10 10.58
CA ASP A 316 1.94 -13.87 11.77
C ASP A 316 2.76 -13.03 12.77
N ALA A 317 3.52 -12.04 12.26
CA ALA A 317 4.28 -11.08 13.05
C ALA A 317 4.44 -9.75 12.31
N LEU A 318 4.52 -8.65 13.07
CA LEU A 318 4.94 -7.35 12.54
C LEU A 318 6.47 -7.26 12.54
N HIS A 319 7.05 -6.68 11.49
CA HIS A 319 8.51 -6.46 11.39
C HIS A 319 8.85 -4.95 11.30
N PRO A 320 8.82 -4.19 12.41
CA PRO A 320 9.04 -2.73 12.42
C PRO A 320 10.38 -2.27 11.81
N GLN A 321 11.36 -3.15 11.75
CA GLN A 321 12.69 -2.92 11.20
C GLN A 321 12.75 -2.97 9.67
N LEU A 322 11.69 -3.41 8.99
CA LEU A 322 11.65 -3.56 7.53
C LEU A 322 10.93 -2.39 6.86
N GLN A 323 11.28 -2.10 5.60
CA GLN A 323 10.63 -1.04 4.82
C GLN A 323 9.10 -1.27 4.73
N ASP A 324 8.65 -2.49 4.41
CA ASP A 324 7.26 -2.91 4.60
C ASP A 324 7.17 -3.72 5.91
N PRO A 325 6.62 -3.14 6.99
CA PRO A 325 6.53 -3.86 8.26
C PRO A 325 5.54 -5.04 8.23
N ALA A 326 4.76 -5.18 7.15
CA ALA A 326 3.83 -6.27 6.91
C ALA A 326 4.24 -7.13 5.70
N ALA A 327 5.54 -7.19 5.37
CA ALA A 327 6.05 -7.98 4.24
C ALA A 327 5.65 -9.47 4.30
N GLY A 328 5.51 -10.03 5.50
CA GLY A 328 5.02 -11.40 5.74
C GLY A 328 3.49 -11.56 5.72
N ALA A 329 2.74 -10.63 5.12
CA ALA A 329 1.29 -10.72 5.11
C ALA A 329 0.80 -11.87 4.22
N PHE A 330 0.10 -12.83 4.82
CA PHE A 330 -0.47 -13.98 4.10
C PHE A 330 -1.86 -13.68 3.53
N ARG A 331 -2.52 -12.60 3.98
CA ARG A 331 -3.84 -12.18 3.48
C ARG A 331 -4.00 -10.67 3.56
N THR A 332 -4.61 -10.08 2.53
CA THR A 332 -5.02 -8.66 2.50
C THR A 332 -6.52 -8.57 2.29
N LEU A 333 -7.18 -7.69 3.04
CA LEU A 333 -8.62 -7.45 3.03
C LEU A 333 -8.89 -5.97 2.77
N HIS A 334 -10.02 -5.69 2.11
CA HIS A 334 -10.54 -4.34 1.86
C HIS A 334 -11.96 -4.24 2.42
#